data_AF-A0A4C1XNS4-F1
#
_entry.id   AF-A0A4C1XNS4-F1
#
_cell.length_a   1.000
_cell.length_b   1.000
_cell.length_c   1.000
_cell.angle_alpha   90.00
_cell.angle_beta   90.00
_cell.angle_gamma   90.00
#
_symmetry.space_group_name_H-M   'P 1'
#
loop_
_entity.id
_entity.type
_entity.pdbx_description
1 polymer ?
#
loop_
_entity_poly.entity_id
_entity_poly.type
_entity_poly.pdbx_seq_one_letter_code
_entity_poly.pdbx_strand_id
1 'polypeptide(L)'
;MWVGYKAKILRDDSKIEKVECLTQINNTPTDPGFVKETMRRSLQIASECGKNFFSVTYDLAIAKIALRIQSASTHLKRILEFYN
;
A
#
# COMPACT_ATOMS: atom_id res chain seq x y z
N MET A 1 20.11 -48.41 -11.08
CA MET A 1 19.23 -47.78 -10.09
C MET A 1 18.46 -46.67 -10.80
N TRP A 2 17.15 -46.83 -11.01
CA TRP A 2 16.33 -45.82 -11.69
C TRP A 2 15.62 -44.96 -10.64
N VAL A 3 15.91 -43.66 -10.64
CA VAL A 3 15.25 -42.68 -9.78
C VAL A 3 14.31 -41.89 -10.67
N GLY A 4 13.01 -42.15 -10.58
CA GLY A 4 11.99 -41.42 -11.34
C GLY A 4 11.60 -40.14 -10.63
N TYR A 5 11.74 -39.00 -11.31
CA TYR A 5 11.29 -37.70 -10.82
C TYR A 5 9.79 -37.53 -11.09
N LYS A 6 8.97 -37.47 -10.03
CA LYS A 6 7.55 -37.09 -10.14
C LYS A 6 7.44 -35.56 -10.05
N ALA A 7 7.32 -34.88 -11.18
CA ALA A 7 6.97 -33.46 -11.22
C ALA A 7 5.44 -33.30 -11.31
N LYS A 8 4.86 -32.52 -10.41
CA LYS A 8 3.46 -32.07 -10.52
C LYS A 8 3.45 -30.75 -11.27
N ILE A 9 2.95 -30.75 -12.50
CA ILE A 9 2.74 -29.52 -13.27
C ILE A 9 1.47 -28.86 -12.74
N LEU A 10 1.62 -27.72 -12.06
CA LEU A 10 0.51 -26.86 -11.64
C LEU A 10 0.35 -25.73 -12.65
N ARG A 11 -0.86 -25.53 -13.15
CA ARG A 11 -1.24 -24.28 -13.82
C ARG A 11 -1.76 -23.33 -12.75
N ASP A 12 -1.13 -22.18 -12.62
CA ASP A 12 -1.56 -21.11 -11.74
C ASP A 12 -2.30 -20.06 -12.58
N ASP A 13 -3.62 -20.00 -12.40
CA ASP A 13 -4.49 -19.02 -13.05
C ASP A 13 -4.71 -17.77 -12.17
N SER A 14 -3.91 -17.61 -11.10
CA SER A 14 -3.98 -16.44 -10.24
C SER A 14 -3.68 -15.16 -11.02
N LYS A 15 -4.35 -14.07 -10.64
CA LYS A 15 -4.09 -12.76 -11.25
C LYS A 15 -2.66 -12.35 -10.91
N ILE A 16 -1.91 -11.92 -11.93
CA ILE A 16 -0.56 -11.39 -11.74
C ILE A 16 -0.65 -10.11 -10.91
N GLU A 17 -0.06 -10.13 -9.72
CA GLU A 17 0.11 -8.95 -8.89
C GLU A 17 1.37 -8.20 -9.31
N LYS A 18 1.22 -6.94 -9.71
CA LYS A 18 2.35 -6.06 -9.96
C LYS A 18 2.77 -5.43 -8.63
N VAL A 19 3.90 -5.88 -8.09
CA VAL A 19 4.50 -5.28 -6.87
C VAL A 19 5.46 -4.18 -7.31
N GLU A 20 5.15 -2.94 -6.97
CA GLU A 20 6.00 -1.79 -7.26
C GLU A 20 6.67 -1.30 -5.97
N CYS A 21 8.00 -1.39 -5.93
CA CYS A 21 8.76 -0.87 -4.80
C CYS A 21 8.84 0.65 -4.94
N LEU A 22 8.32 1.36 -3.94
CA LEU A 22 8.42 2.82 -3.90
C LEU A 22 9.89 3.24 -3.86
N THR A 23 10.22 4.28 -4.63
CA THR A 23 11.54 4.91 -4.55
C THR A 23 11.82 5.35 -3.11
N GLN A 24 13.03 5.02 -2.64
CA GLN A 24 13.43 5.22 -1.27
C GLN A 24 13.26 6.69 -0.87
N ILE A 25 12.47 6.92 0.19
CA ILE A 25 12.35 8.24 0.80
C ILE A 25 13.47 8.28 1.85
N ASN A 26 14.38 9.25 1.75
CA ASN A 26 15.55 9.40 2.64
C ASN A 26 15.18 9.95 4.03
N ASN A 27 14.07 9.47 4.61
CA ASN A 27 13.58 9.88 5.92
C ASN A 27 13.30 8.63 6.78
N THR A 28 13.27 8.83 8.09
CA THR A 28 12.92 7.76 9.03
C THR A 28 11.50 7.25 8.75
N PRO A 29 11.25 5.93 8.77
CA PRO A 29 9.92 5.37 8.50
C PRO A 29 8.85 5.75 9.54
N THR A 30 9.26 6.28 10.70
CA THR A 30 8.37 6.84 11.73
C THR A 30 8.13 8.34 11.58
N ASP A 31 8.71 8.99 10.58
CA ASP A 31 8.41 10.37 10.28
C ASP A 31 7.00 10.46 9.68
N PRO A 32 6.09 11.31 10.21
CA PRO A 32 4.77 11.50 9.63
C PRO A 32 4.80 11.95 8.16
N GLY A 33 5.84 12.71 7.77
CA GLY A 33 6.07 13.13 6.38
C GLY A 33 6.35 11.96 5.45
N PHE A 34 7.18 11.00 5.89
CA PHE A 34 7.41 9.74 5.18
C PHE A 34 6.08 9.01 4.93
N VAL A 35 5.29 8.77 5.98
CA VAL A 35 4.02 8.01 5.88
C VAL A 35 3.02 8.71 4.95
N LYS A 36 2.94 10.04 5.03
CA LYS A 36 2.06 10.84 4.17
C LYS A 36 2.46 10.77 2.70
N GLU A 37 3.75 10.87 2.40
CA GLU A 37 4.26 10.78 1.03
C GLU A 37 4.08 9.36 0.46
N THR A 38 4.31 8.33 1.28
CA THR A 38 4.01 6.94 0.91
C THR A 38 2.55 6.78 0.51
N MET A 39 1.60 7.24 1.35
CA MET A 39 0.17 7.19 1.01
C MET A 39 -0.17 7.95 -0.27
N ARG A 40 0.43 9.14 -0.48
CA ARG A 40 0.22 9.95 -1.69
C ARG A 40 0.68 9.22 -2.95
N ARG A 41 1.88 8.63 -2.93
CA ARG A 41 2.43 7.87 -4.05
C ARG A 41 1.60 6.62 -4.35
N SER A 42 1.14 5.92 -3.31
CA SER A 42 0.30 4.74 -3.51
C SER A 42 -1.05 5.07 -4.14
N LEU A 43 -1.66 6.22 -3.82
CA LEU A 43 -2.86 6.72 -4.50
C LEU A 43 -2.60 7.03 -5.98
N GLN A 44 -1.45 7.65 -6.28
CA GLN A 44 -1.06 7.94 -7.65
C GLN A 44 -0.89 6.64 -8.47
N ILE A 45 -0.20 5.64 -7.92
CA ILE A 45 -0.02 4.33 -8.57
C ILE A 45 -1.37 3.64 -8.79
N ALA A 46 -2.29 3.72 -7.82
CA ALA A 46 -3.64 3.18 -7.96
C ALA A 46 -4.38 3.82 -9.15
N SER A 47 -4.27 5.15 -9.29
CA SER A 47 -4.83 5.88 -10.43
C SER A 47 -4.21 5.46 -11.76
N GLU A 48 -2.88 5.34 -11.82
CA GLU A 48 -2.15 4.90 -13.02
C GLU A 48 -2.52 3.45 -13.41
N CYS A 49 -2.85 2.60 -12.44
CA CYS A 49 -3.26 1.22 -12.66
C CYS A 49 -4.78 1.04 -12.88
N GLY A 50 -5.56 2.13 -12.92
CA GLY A 50 -7.02 2.07 -13.03
C GLY A 50 -7.69 1.31 -11.87
N LYS A 51 -7.12 1.40 -10.66
CA LYS A 51 -7.63 0.75 -9.45
C LYS A 51 -8.28 1.79 -8.54
N ASN A 52 -9.47 1.47 -8.05
CA ASN A 52 -10.21 2.33 -7.11
C ASN A 52 -9.65 2.28 -5.67
N PHE A 53 -8.80 1.30 -5.39
CA PHE A 53 -8.26 1.08 -4.05
C PHE A 53 -6.82 0.58 -4.13
N PHE A 54 -6.10 0.78 -3.04
CA PHE A 54 -4.76 0.26 -2.82
C PHE A 54 -4.64 -0.19 -1.37
N SER A 55 -3.77 -1.15 -1.10
CA SER A 55 -3.43 -1.60 0.25
C SER A 55 -1.96 -1.29 0.51
N VAL A 56 -1.65 -0.67 1.64
CA VAL A 56 -0.27 -0.46 2.09
C VAL A 56 -0.10 -1.17 3.40
N THR A 57 0.84 -2.11 3.43
CA THR A 57 1.20 -2.84 4.63
C THR A 57 2.39 -2.17 5.29
N TYR A 58 2.25 -1.88 6.58
CA TYR A 58 3.25 -1.22 7.39
C TYR A 58 3.54 -2.05 8.64
N ASP A 59 4.78 -1.95 9.15
CA ASP A 59 5.06 -2.38 10.51
C ASP A 59 4.22 -1.59 11.53
N LEU A 60 3.91 -2.21 12.67
CA LEU A 60 2.96 -1.68 13.66
C LEU A 60 3.27 -0.24 14.11
N ALA A 61 4.55 0.11 14.29
CA ALA A 61 4.97 1.45 14.70
C ALA A 61 4.56 2.51 13.66
N ILE A 62 4.67 2.17 12.38
CA ILE A 62 4.34 3.04 11.25
C ILE A 62 2.82 3.05 11.03
N ALA A 63 2.15 1.90 11.18
CA ALA A 63 0.70 1.78 11.08
C ALA A 63 -0.05 2.68 12.06
N LYS A 64 0.46 2.83 13.30
CA LYS A 64 -0.11 3.76 14.30
C LYS A 64 -0.07 5.22 13.83
N ILE A 65 1.00 5.62 13.15
CA ILE A 65 1.20 6.97 12.62
C ILE A 65 0.27 7.18 11.42
N ALA A 66 0.21 6.20 10.52
CA ALA A 66 -0.71 6.17 9.38
C ALA A 66 -2.17 6.37 9.83
N LEU A 67 -2.61 5.63 10.85
CA LEU A 67 -3.96 5.73 11.38
C LEU A 67 -4.27 7.13 11.94
N ARG A 68 -3.33 7.74 12.67
CA ARG A 68 -3.48 9.11 13.18
C ARG A 68 -3.66 10.12 12.03
N ILE A 69 -2.82 10.03 11.00
CA ILE A 69 -2.89 10.90 9.82
C ILE A 69 -4.24 10.76 9.10
N GLN A 70 -4.70 9.52 8.89
CA GLN A 70 -6.00 9.26 8.26
C GLN A 70 -7.15 9.82 9.10
N SER A 71 -7.14 9.58 10.41
CA SER A 71 -8.20 10.07 11.32
C SER A 71 -8.32 11.59 11.29
N ALA A 72 -7.20 12.32 11.29
CA ALA A 72 -7.17 13.77 11.20
C ALA A 72 -7.68 14.28 9.85
N SER A 73 -7.28 13.62 8.75
CA SER A 73 -7.71 13.98 7.40
C SER A 73 -9.22 13.76 7.20
N THR A 74 -9.75 12.64 7.69
CA THR A 74 -11.18 12.31 7.63
C THR A 74 -12.01 13.27 8.49
N HIS A 75 -11.48 13.69 9.64
CA HIS A 75 -12.13 14.66 10.50
C HIS A 75 -12.25 16.04 9.80
N LEU A 76 -11.18 16.52 9.18
CA LEU A 76 -11.19 17.77 8.42
C LEU A 76 -12.12 17.72 7.20
N LYS A 77 -12.14 16.62 6.45
CA LYS A 77 -13.10 16.43 5.34
C LYS A 77 -14.54 16.54 5.80
N ARG A 78 -14.89 15.85 6.90
CA ARG A 78 -16.25 15.93 7.47
C ARG A 78 -16.62 17.35 7.87
N ILE A 79 -15.71 18.08 8.52
CA ILE A 79 -15.96 19.48 8.89
C ILE A 79 -16.24 20.32 7.64
N LEU A 80 -15.41 20.22 6.60
CA LEU A 80 -15.60 20.98 5.36
C LEU A 80 -16.89 20.62 4.61
N GLU A 81 -17.32 19.36 4.66
CA GLU A 81 -18.62 18.91 4.12
C GLU A 81 -19.82 19.44 4.92
N PHE A 82 -19.66 19.74 6.22
CA PHE A 82 -20.71 20.39 7.02
C PHE A 82 -20.83 21.90 6.78
N TYR A 83 -19.81 22.53 6.19
CA TYR A 83 -19.77 23.97 5.93
C TYR A 83 -20.09 24.35 4.46
N ASN A 84 -20.36 23.37 3.58
CA ASN A 84 -20.83 23.54 2.21
C ASN A 84 -22.27 23.01 2.06
#